data_AF-A0A353VI96-F1
#
_entry.id   AF-A0A353VI96-F1
#
_cell.length_a   1.000
_cell.length_b   1.000
_cell.length_c   1.000
_cell.angle_alpha   90.00
_cell.angle_beta   90.00
_cell.angle_gamma   90.00
#
_symmetry.space_group_name_H-M   'P 1'
#
loop_
_entity.id
_entity.type
_entity.pdbx_description
1 polymer ?
#
loop_
_entity_poly.entity_id
_entity_poly.type
_entity_poly.pdbx_seq_one_letter_code
_entity_poly.pdbx_strand_id
1 'polypeptide(L)'
;MRNAAFYAFIFLGFFVACSDPEPIEPFSNDNLTDTSGTVLPYDLSMSFDHEKIKYSFFNGQNGYYNSVFQQTDTFSCPDDSLGQYRVFSLFSGMRGQSTLYPEMQIRIMECVEYDPAFGITQARMDSILQVAEYDYFDSTMNGMMAEVIFIDKDTVMWSSSTGSNDFSATSRFFISAILDNPDQDASRRIVYGQFSGFLYNAEGDTMAVSNGQFKSRFIRP
;
A
#
# COMPACT_ATOMS: atom_id res chain seq x y z
N MET A 1 -73.09 11.92 -0.78
CA MET A 1 -72.74 10.56 -0.33
C MET A 1 -71.40 10.19 -0.95
N ARG A 2 -70.41 9.91 -0.09
CA ARG A 2 -69.10 9.26 -0.29
C ARG A 2 -68.39 9.42 -1.65
N ASN A 3 -67.40 10.31 -1.70
CA ASN A 3 -66.20 10.13 -2.53
C ASN A 3 -65.06 9.72 -1.61
N ALA A 4 -64.64 8.46 -1.68
CA ALA A 4 -63.47 7.94 -1.00
C ALA A 4 -62.23 8.32 -1.82
N ALA A 5 -61.37 9.17 -1.28
CA ALA A 5 -60.05 9.44 -1.84
C ALA A 5 -59.11 8.28 -1.46
N PHE A 6 -58.64 7.56 -2.48
CA PHE A 6 -57.66 6.49 -2.36
C PHE A 6 -56.27 7.14 -2.23
N TYR A 7 -55.66 7.09 -1.05
CA TYR A 7 -54.27 7.49 -0.86
C TYR A 7 -53.37 6.34 -1.34
N ALA A 8 -52.79 6.47 -2.53
CA ALA A 8 -51.72 5.61 -2.98
C ALA A 8 -50.40 6.07 -2.34
N PHE A 9 -49.96 5.35 -1.31
CA PHE A 9 -48.62 5.46 -0.75
C PHE A 9 -47.64 4.87 -1.78
N ILE A 10 -46.95 5.72 -2.54
CA ILE A 10 -45.81 5.30 -3.36
C ILE A 10 -44.61 5.22 -2.42
N PHE A 11 -44.26 4.00 -2.03
CA PHE A 11 -42.96 3.68 -1.44
C PHE A 11 -41.90 3.92 -2.52
N LEU A 12 -41.25 5.08 -2.49
CA LEU A 12 -40.01 5.31 -3.22
C LEU A 12 -38.92 4.49 -2.52
N GLY A 13 -38.76 3.25 -2.98
CA GLY A 13 -37.61 2.43 -2.66
C GLY A 13 -36.35 3.13 -3.15
N PHE A 14 -35.57 3.69 -2.22
CA PHE A 14 -34.19 4.03 -2.45
C PHE A 14 -33.42 2.73 -2.71
N PHE A 15 -33.29 2.37 -3.98
CA PHE A 15 -32.24 1.45 -4.41
C PHE A 15 -30.92 2.20 -4.25
N VAL A 16 -30.31 2.07 -3.08
CA VAL A 16 -28.87 2.32 -2.94
C VAL A 16 -28.22 1.17 -3.69
N ALA A 17 -27.98 1.38 -4.99
CA ALA A 17 -27.07 0.54 -5.74
C ALA A 17 -25.69 0.73 -5.10
N CYS A 18 -25.21 -0.28 -4.36
CA CYS A 18 -23.78 -0.46 -4.21
C CYS A 18 -23.24 -0.70 -5.62
N SER A 19 -22.80 0.37 -6.28
CA SER A 19 -21.89 0.23 -7.40
C SER A 19 -20.62 -0.38 -6.82
N ASP A 20 -20.31 -1.61 -7.22
CA ASP A 20 -18.97 -2.15 -7.04
C ASP A 20 -17.98 -1.07 -7.51
N PRO A 21 -16.94 -0.74 -6.72
CA PRO A 21 -15.99 0.28 -7.12
C PRO A 21 -15.46 -0.08 -8.51
N GLU A 22 -15.67 0.82 -9.47
CA GLU A 22 -15.20 0.60 -10.83
C GLU A 22 -13.70 0.26 -10.76
N PRO A 23 -13.26 -0.83 -11.42
CA PRO A 23 -11.84 -1.14 -11.49
C PRO A 23 -11.14 0.05 -12.13
N ILE A 24 -10.33 0.75 -11.34
CA ILE A 24 -9.55 1.88 -11.83
C ILE A 24 -8.58 1.34 -12.88
N GLU A 25 -8.60 1.95 -14.06
CA GLU A 25 -7.72 1.54 -15.14
C GLU A 25 -6.26 1.55 -14.68
N PRO A 26 -5.45 0.54 -15.09
CA PRO A 26 -4.03 0.52 -14.81
C PRO A 26 -3.39 1.84 -15.27
N PHE A 27 -2.60 2.46 -14.40
CA PHE A 27 -1.93 3.72 -14.70
C PHE A 27 -1.03 3.59 -15.94
N SER A 28 -1.35 4.33 -17.00
CA SER A 28 -0.44 4.61 -18.11
C SER A 28 0.49 5.75 -17.71
N ASN A 29 1.79 5.47 -17.65
CA ASN A 29 2.77 6.53 -17.44
C ASN A 29 3.15 7.16 -18.79
N ASP A 30 2.53 8.31 -19.10
CA ASP A 30 2.81 9.07 -20.33
C ASP A 30 4.25 9.62 -20.41
N ASN A 31 5.01 9.58 -19.30
CA ASN A 31 6.41 10.04 -19.22
C ASN A 31 7.45 8.91 -19.17
N LEU A 32 7.05 7.63 -19.24
CA LEU A 32 7.98 6.48 -19.20
C LEU A 32 7.85 5.51 -20.37
N THR A 33 7.07 5.87 -21.39
CA THR A 33 7.24 5.23 -22.69
C THR A 33 8.36 5.96 -23.43
N ASP A 34 9.53 5.32 -23.51
CA ASP A 34 10.22 5.37 -24.81
C ASP A 34 9.14 5.03 -25.85
N THR A 35 9.09 5.83 -26.91
CA THR A 35 8.34 5.64 -28.17
C THR A 35 8.24 4.20 -28.71
N SER A 36 8.98 3.24 -28.16
CA SER A 36 8.90 1.79 -28.38
C SER A 36 7.83 1.02 -27.59
N GLY A 37 7.23 1.59 -26.53
CA GLY A 37 6.25 0.89 -25.68
C GLY A 37 6.86 -0.11 -24.67
N THR A 38 8.17 -0.04 -24.43
CA THR A 38 8.89 -0.96 -23.53
C THR A 38 8.96 -0.41 -22.10
N VAL A 39 8.38 -1.13 -21.13
CA VAL A 39 8.49 -0.82 -19.69
C VAL A 39 9.89 -1.17 -19.20
N LEU A 40 10.72 -0.18 -18.87
CA LEU A 40 12.05 -0.45 -18.33
C LEU A 40 11.99 -0.79 -16.83
N PRO A 41 12.63 -1.90 -16.38
CA PRO A 41 12.69 -2.32 -14.97
C PRO A 41 13.57 -1.41 -14.07
N TYR A 42 14.03 -0.28 -14.59
CA TYR A 42 14.91 0.68 -13.92
C TYR A 42 14.24 2.00 -13.53
N ASP A 43 13.11 2.34 -14.16
CA ASP A 43 12.38 3.58 -13.85
C ASP A 43 11.46 3.38 -12.66
N LEU A 44 12.04 3.15 -11.49
CA LEU A 44 11.29 2.98 -10.24
C LEU A 44 11.07 4.35 -9.61
N SER A 45 9.86 4.56 -9.09
CA SER A 45 9.49 5.83 -8.48
C SER A 45 8.51 5.66 -7.34
N MET A 46 8.55 6.60 -6.40
CA MET A 46 7.51 6.81 -5.40
C MET A 46 7.22 8.30 -5.32
N SER A 47 5.96 8.69 -5.16
CA SER A 47 5.58 10.10 -5.02
C SER A 47 4.28 10.26 -4.26
N PHE A 48 4.08 11.42 -3.65
CA PHE A 48 2.81 11.84 -3.04
C PHE A 48 2.77 13.36 -2.88
N ASP A 49 1.59 13.89 -2.62
CA ASP A 49 1.36 15.31 -2.34
C ASP A 49 1.00 15.51 -0.86
N HIS A 50 1.61 16.52 -0.23
CA HIS A 50 1.28 17.02 1.11
C HIS A 50 1.32 18.55 1.13
N GLU A 51 0.25 19.22 1.57
CA GLU A 51 0.15 20.69 1.66
C GLU A 51 0.59 21.44 0.38
N LYS A 52 0.25 20.89 -0.80
CA LYS A 52 0.63 21.38 -2.15
C LYS A 52 2.10 21.18 -2.52
N ILE A 53 2.89 20.52 -1.67
CA ILE A 53 4.25 20.08 -1.97
C ILE A 53 4.17 18.67 -2.54
N LYS A 54 4.74 18.47 -3.73
CA LYS A 54 4.91 17.15 -4.32
C LYS A 54 6.27 16.58 -3.91
N TYR A 55 6.24 15.44 -3.22
CA TYR A 55 7.41 14.62 -2.96
C TYR A 55 7.58 13.60 -4.08
N SER A 56 8.80 13.43 -4.59
CA SER A 56 9.07 12.47 -5.66
C SER A 56 10.47 11.90 -5.52
N PHE A 57 10.53 10.57 -5.56
CA PHE A 57 11.73 9.77 -5.36
C PHE A 57 11.91 8.90 -6.59
N PHE A 58 13.09 8.96 -7.21
CA PHE A 58 13.39 8.22 -8.43
C PHE A 58 14.68 7.44 -8.25
N ASN A 59 14.62 6.14 -8.48
CA ASN A 59 15.78 5.27 -8.36
C ASN A 59 16.91 5.73 -9.32
N GLY A 60 18.12 5.87 -8.79
CA GLY A 60 19.30 6.31 -9.55
C GLY A 60 19.41 7.84 -9.74
N GLN A 61 18.44 8.63 -9.27
CA GLN A 61 18.48 10.10 -9.36
C GLN A 61 18.67 10.73 -7.98
N ASN A 62 19.42 11.83 -7.91
CA ASN A 62 19.63 12.60 -6.68
C ASN A 62 20.10 11.76 -5.48
N GLY A 63 20.85 10.68 -5.74
CA GLY A 63 21.35 9.78 -4.69
C GLY A 63 20.31 8.80 -4.13
N TYR A 64 19.11 8.72 -4.71
CA TYR A 64 18.12 7.72 -4.33
C TYR A 64 18.40 6.36 -4.94
N TYR A 65 18.14 5.32 -4.17
CA TYR A 65 18.13 3.95 -4.65
C TYR A 65 16.93 3.20 -4.06
N ASN A 66 16.43 2.23 -4.80
CA ASN A 66 15.38 1.36 -4.33
C ASN A 66 15.97 0.19 -3.53
N SER A 67 15.48 -0.01 -2.31
CA SER A 67 15.83 -1.12 -1.44
C SER A 67 14.62 -2.01 -1.18
N VAL A 68 14.88 -3.31 -1.13
CA VAL A 68 13.85 -4.33 -0.89
C VAL A 68 14.39 -5.36 0.09
N PHE A 69 13.54 -5.84 0.97
CA PHE A 69 13.82 -6.97 1.86
C PHE A 69 12.52 -7.62 2.31
N GLN A 70 12.64 -8.78 2.95
CA GLN A 70 11.53 -9.45 3.61
C GLN A 70 11.88 -9.68 5.07
N GLN A 71 10.86 -9.69 5.92
CA GLN A 71 11.04 -9.84 7.36
C GLN A 71 9.88 -10.65 7.94
N THR A 72 10.19 -11.56 8.86
CA THR A 72 9.21 -12.19 9.73
C THR A 72 9.36 -11.55 11.10
N ASP A 73 8.36 -10.79 11.50
CA ASP A 73 8.34 -10.11 12.78
C ASP A 73 7.79 -11.02 13.87
N THR A 74 8.28 -10.81 15.10
CA THR A 74 7.80 -11.51 16.30
C THR A 74 6.59 -10.82 16.93
N PHE A 75 6.02 -9.79 16.30
CA PHE A 75 4.78 -9.18 16.75
C PHE A 75 3.66 -10.20 16.72
N SER A 76 2.84 -10.19 17.78
CA SER A 76 1.69 -11.08 17.89
C SER A 76 0.62 -10.67 16.91
N CYS A 77 0.14 -11.63 16.12
CA CYS A 77 -1.07 -11.46 15.34
C CYS A 77 -2.30 -11.37 16.25
N PRO A 78 -3.33 -10.61 15.87
CA PRO A 78 -4.62 -10.66 16.56
C PRO A 78 -5.09 -12.12 16.65
N ASP A 79 -5.60 -12.49 17.83
CA ASP A 79 -6.15 -13.82 18.10
C ASP A 79 -5.18 -15.02 18.05
N ASP A 80 -3.85 -14.79 18.04
CA ASP A 80 -2.85 -15.87 18.10
C ASP A 80 -2.67 -16.44 19.52
N SER A 81 -3.74 -17.07 20.04
CA SER A 81 -3.74 -17.72 21.35
C SER A 81 -2.76 -18.90 21.47
N LEU A 82 -2.26 -19.41 20.34
CA LEU A 82 -1.41 -20.60 20.27
C LEU A 82 0.04 -20.28 19.84
N GLY A 83 0.38 -19.02 19.56
CA GLY A 83 1.71 -18.59 19.15
C GLY A 83 2.13 -19.10 17.76
N GLN A 84 1.18 -19.49 16.93
CA GLN A 84 1.36 -20.14 15.63
C GLN A 84 1.40 -19.15 14.47
N TYR A 85 1.12 -17.86 14.70
CA TYR A 85 1.12 -16.85 13.66
C TYR A 85 2.27 -15.87 13.84
N ARG A 86 2.77 -15.37 12.71
CA ARG A 86 3.78 -14.31 12.66
C ARG A 86 3.40 -13.30 11.60
N VAL A 87 3.77 -12.06 11.82
CA VAL A 87 3.63 -11.02 10.79
C VAL A 87 4.76 -11.22 9.78
N PHE A 88 4.40 -11.55 8.54
CA PHE A 88 5.35 -11.52 7.43
C PHE A 88 5.22 -10.19 6.70
N SER A 89 6.35 -9.56 6.42
CA SER A 89 6.46 -8.25 5.79
C SER A 89 7.31 -8.30 4.53
N LEU A 90 6.79 -7.73 3.45
CA LEU A 90 7.50 -7.41 2.24
C LEU A 90 7.76 -5.91 2.18
N PHE A 91 9.04 -5.55 2.16
CA PHE A 91 9.49 -4.17 2.17
C PHE A 91 9.92 -3.70 0.79
N SER A 92 9.55 -2.47 0.46
CA SER A 92 10.13 -1.72 -0.63
C SER A 92 10.27 -0.25 -0.26
N GLY A 93 11.41 0.38 -0.54
CA GLY A 93 11.60 1.79 -0.22
C GLY A 93 12.55 2.51 -1.16
N MET A 94 12.34 3.82 -1.29
CA MET A 94 13.29 4.75 -1.89
C MET A 94 14.08 5.41 -0.79
N ARG A 95 15.38 5.11 -0.73
CA ARG A 95 16.29 5.60 0.30
C ARG A 95 17.34 6.50 -0.29
N GLY A 96 17.67 7.57 0.44
CA GLY A 96 18.80 8.41 0.07
C GLY A 96 20.14 7.80 0.51
N GLN A 97 21.22 8.26 -0.09
CA GLN A 97 22.59 7.87 0.32
C GLN A 97 23.03 8.47 1.67
N SER A 98 22.25 9.40 2.22
CA SER A 98 22.52 10.05 3.50
C SER A 98 21.20 10.24 4.26
N THR A 99 21.28 10.27 5.59
CA THR A 99 20.14 10.48 6.50
C THR A 99 19.48 11.85 6.35
N LEU A 100 20.06 12.76 5.56
CA LEU A 100 19.49 14.08 5.27
C LEU A 100 18.47 14.07 4.12
N TYR A 101 18.39 12.97 3.37
CA TYR A 101 17.44 12.82 2.27
C TYR A 101 16.15 12.22 2.81
N PRO A 102 14.99 12.81 2.51
CA PRO A 102 13.72 12.20 2.86
C PRO A 102 13.60 10.81 2.26
N GLU A 103 13.02 9.86 2.98
CA GLU A 103 12.83 8.49 2.50
C GLU A 103 11.36 8.14 2.44
N MET A 104 10.98 7.30 1.47
CA MET A 104 9.65 6.74 1.43
C MET A 104 9.72 5.23 1.37
N GLN A 105 8.88 4.56 2.15
CA GLN A 105 8.87 3.12 2.30
C GLN A 105 7.44 2.60 2.29
N ILE A 106 7.26 1.42 1.74
CA ILE A 106 6.01 0.66 1.67
C ILE A 106 6.30 -0.73 2.22
N ARG A 107 5.45 -1.17 3.15
CA ARG A 107 5.43 -2.53 3.66
C ARG A 107 4.10 -3.16 3.35
N ILE A 108 4.12 -4.32 2.71
CA ILE A 108 2.95 -5.19 2.59
C ILE A 108 3.10 -6.27 3.64
N MET A 109 2.07 -6.47 4.46
CA MET A 109 2.14 -7.32 5.64
C MET A 109 0.94 -8.25 5.71
N GLU A 110 1.15 -9.44 6.24
CA GLU A 110 0.05 -10.34 6.57
C GLU A 110 0.42 -11.18 7.80
N CYS A 111 -0.60 -11.46 8.61
CA CYS A 111 -0.52 -12.48 9.64
C CYS A 111 -0.61 -13.87 9.01
N VAL A 112 0.51 -14.58 9.05
CA VAL A 112 0.65 -15.90 8.41
C VAL A 112 0.98 -16.97 9.45
N GLU A 113 0.43 -18.15 9.24
CA GLU A 113 0.79 -19.33 10.01
C GLU A 113 2.28 -19.63 9.82
N TYR A 114 2.96 -19.88 10.93
CA TYR A 114 4.38 -20.14 11.03
C TYR A 114 4.61 -21.53 11.62
N ASP A 115 5.17 -22.43 10.82
CA ASP A 115 5.63 -23.73 11.31
C ASP A 115 7.08 -23.60 11.83
N PRO A 116 7.39 -23.94 13.09
CA PRO A 116 8.75 -23.87 13.59
C PRO A 116 9.77 -24.77 12.86
N ALA A 117 9.33 -25.84 12.22
CA ALA A 117 10.17 -26.78 11.47
C ALA A 117 10.34 -26.37 10.00
N PHE A 118 9.32 -25.76 9.39
CA PHE A 118 9.29 -25.48 7.94
C PHE A 118 9.23 -23.98 7.58
N GLY A 119 9.02 -23.11 8.56
CA GLY A 119 8.78 -21.68 8.37
C GLY A 119 7.43 -21.40 7.71
N ILE A 120 7.35 -20.28 6.99
CA ILE A 120 6.18 -19.90 6.19
C ILE A 120 6.32 -20.57 4.82
N THR A 121 5.24 -21.19 4.32
CA THR A 121 5.29 -21.86 3.02
C THR A 121 5.46 -20.86 1.87
N GLN A 122 6.17 -21.30 0.82
CA GLN A 122 6.38 -20.51 -0.39
C GLN A 122 5.07 -20.06 -1.06
N ALA A 123 4.07 -20.95 -1.08
CA ALA A 123 2.75 -20.64 -1.64
C ALA A 123 2.02 -19.55 -0.85
N ARG A 124 2.18 -19.54 0.48
CA ARG A 124 1.60 -18.50 1.34
C ARG A 124 2.33 -17.18 1.14
N MET A 125 3.66 -17.22 1.10
CA MET A 125 4.52 -16.10 0.76
C MET A 125 4.11 -15.46 -0.58
N ASP A 126 3.97 -16.25 -1.66
CA ASP A 126 3.52 -15.79 -2.99
C ASP A 126 2.10 -15.17 -2.97
N SER A 127 1.25 -15.47 -1.98
CA SER A 127 -0.14 -14.96 -1.90
C SER A 127 -0.29 -13.55 -1.30
N ILE A 128 0.73 -13.06 -0.59
CA ILE A 128 0.67 -11.79 0.14
C ILE A 128 0.68 -10.59 -0.81
N LEU A 129 1.39 -10.73 -1.94
CA LEU A 129 1.55 -9.69 -2.94
C LEU A 129 0.62 -9.96 -4.13
N GLN A 130 -0.55 -9.33 -4.13
CA GLN A 130 -1.60 -9.50 -5.12
C GLN A 130 -2.20 -8.16 -5.58
N VAL A 131 -2.84 -8.17 -6.75
CA VAL A 131 -3.56 -7.01 -7.26
C VAL A 131 -4.88 -6.89 -6.50
N ALA A 132 -4.89 -6.03 -5.49
CA ALA A 132 -6.03 -5.85 -4.58
C ALA A 132 -5.89 -4.53 -3.81
N GLU A 133 -6.98 -4.17 -3.13
CA GLU A 133 -6.94 -3.17 -2.06
C GLU A 133 -6.37 -3.81 -0.79
N TYR A 134 -5.61 -3.02 -0.04
CA TYR A 134 -5.03 -3.40 1.23
C TYR A 134 -5.51 -2.40 2.27
N ASP A 135 -5.94 -2.92 3.41
CA ASP A 135 -6.20 -2.07 4.56
C ASP A 135 -4.88 -1.50 5.09
N TYR A 136 -4.91 -0.31 5.68
CA TYR A 136 -3.73 0.16 6.38
C TYR A 136 -3.51 -0.67 7.65
N PHE A 137 -2.25 -0.92 7.97
CA PHE A 137 -1.89 -1.73 9.12
C PHE A 137 -2.46 -1.17 10.42
N ASP A 138 -3.26 -2.00 11.08
CA ASP A 138 -3.71 -1.84 12.45
C ASP A 138 -3.36 -3.12 13.20
N SER A 139 -2.74 -2.98 14.37
CA SER A 139 -2.39 -4.08 15.28
C SER A 139 -3.56 -5.00 15.69
N THR A 140 -4.80 -4.58 15.45
CA THR A 140 -6.02 -5.33 15.76
C THR A 140 -6.62 -6.06 14.56
N MET A 141 -6.10 -5.83 13.36
CA MET A 141 -6.66 -6.35 12.12
C MET A 141 -5.99 -7.63 11.64
N ASN A 142 -6.82 -8.53 11.10
CA ASN A 142 -6.38 -9.74 10.41
C ASN A 142 -6.51 -9.55 8.89
N GLY A 143 -5.55 -10.05 8.13
CA GLY A 143 -5.55 -10.00 6.67
C GLY A 143 -4.31 -9.35 6.08
N MET A 144 -4.38 -9.05 4.79
CA MET A 144 -3.34 -8.33 4.08
C MET A 144 -3.44 -6.84 4.36
N MET A 145 -2.34 -6.27 4.80
CA MET A 145 -2.25 -4.89 5.24
C MET A 145 -1.10 -4.18 4.53
N ALA A 146 -1.19 -2.87 4.46
CA ALA A 146 -0.14 -2.00 3.97
C ALA A 146 0.29 -0.99 5.04
N GLU A 147 1.57 -0.69 5.11
CA GLU A 147 2.10 0.43 5.88
C GLU A 147 2.92 1.32 4.95
N VAL A 148 2.63 2.62 4.98
CA VAL A 148 3.42 3.64 4.30
C VAL A 148 4.20 4.40 5.36
N ILE A 149 5.51 4.49 5.16
CA ILE A 149 6.42 5.22 6.04
C ILE A 149 7.08 6.32 5.22
N PHE A 150 7.11 7.53 5.77
CA PHE A 150 7.85 8.65 5.24
C PHE A 150 8.80 9.18 6.32
N ILE A 151 10.08 9.29 6.02
CA ILE A 151 11.06 9.95 6.89
C ILE A 151 11.37 11.28 6.26
N ASP A 152 11.09 12.38 6.94
CA ASP A 152 11.33 13.70 6.39
C ASP A 152 12.79 14.16 6.54
N LYS A 153 13.10 15.34 6.02
CA LYS A 153 14.43 15.96 6.08
C LYS A 153 14.93 16.25 7.50
N ASP A 154 14.01 16.36 8.45
CA ASP A 154 14.28 16.64 9.86
C ASP A 154 14.36 15.33 10.66
N THR A 155 14.41 14.19 9.95
CA THR A 155 14.49 12.81 10.46
C THR A 155 13.27 12.37 11.28
N VAL A 156 12.15 13.08 11.15
CA VAL A 156 10.89 12.67 11.76
C VAL A 156 10.31 11.53 10.93
N MET A 157 10.00 10.42 11.61
CA MET A 157 9.34 9.28 11.00
C MET A 157 7.83 9.47 11.09
N TRP A 158 7.18 9.41 9.94
CA TRP A 158 5.73 9.45 9.76
C TRP A 158 5.29 8.08 9.26
N SER A 159 4.30 7.46 9.91
CA SER A 159 3.77 6.16 9.49
C SER A 159 2.25 6.12 9.47
N SER A 160 1.68 5.42 8.49
CA SER A 160 0.25 5.14 8.43
C SER A 160 -0.23 4.18 9.51
N SER A 161 0.68 3.46 10.18
CA SER A 161 0.36 2.49 11.24
C SER A 161 0.20 3.09 12.64
N THR A 162 0.63 4.34 12.83
CA THR A 162 0.67 4.98 14.15
C THR A 162 -0.68 5.61 14.53
N GLY A 163 -1.60 5.75 13.57
CA GLY A 163 -2.95 6.27 13.80
C GLY A 163 -3.98 5.61 12.86
N SER A 164 -5.26 5.87 13.12
CA SER A 164 -6.35 5.24 12.35
C SER A 164 -6.59 5.95 11.02
N ASN A 165 -6.52 5.17 9.94
CA ASN A 165 -6.93 5.59 8.61
C ASN A 165 -8.40 5.23 8.29
N ASP A 166 -9.13 4.61 9.23
CA ASP A 166 -10.47 4.03 9.02
C ASP A 166 -11.58 5.07 8.85
N PHE A 167 -11.34 6.30 9.31
CA PHE A 167 -12.35 7.36 9.36
C PHE A 167 -12.40 8.25 8.11
N SER A 168 -11.59 7.94 7.10
CA SER A 168 -11.41 8.77 5.91
C SER A 168 -11.89 8.03 4.67
N ALA A 169 -12.96 8.52 4.06
CA ALA A 169 -13.45 8.02 2.77
C ALA A 169 -12.41 8.14 1.63
N THR A 170 -11.30 8.83 1.87
CA THR A 170 -10.21 9.02 0.92
C THR A 170 -8.94 8.25 1.30
N SER A 171 -8.92 7.52 2.41
CA SER A 171 -7.78 6.67 2.76
C SER A 171 -7.86 5.36 1.99
N ARG A 172 -6.82 5.05 1.21
CA ARG A 172 -6.78 3.87 0.36
C ARG A 172 -5.34 3.45 0.11
N PHE A 173 -5.08 2.16 0.10
CA PHE A 173 -3.87 1.59 -0.48
C PHE A 173 -4.27 0.51 -1.49
N PHE A 174 -3.73 0.58 -2.70
CA PHE A 174 -4.11 -0.33 -3.78
C PHE A 174 -2.91 -0.73 -4.62
N ILE A 175 -2.77 -2.03 -4.88
CA ILE A 175 -1.84 -2.57 -5.88
C ILE A 175 -2.63 -2.76 -7.18
N SER A 176 -2.22 -2.05 -8.23
CA SER A 176 -2.90 -2.06 -9.53
C SER A 176 -2.31 -3.05 -10.54
N ALA A 177 -1.02 -3.36 -10.43
CA ALA A 177 -0.36 -4.32 -11.30
C ALA A 177 0.87 -4.91 -10.64
N ILE A 178 1.15 -6.17 -10.98
CA ILE A 178 2.38 -6.87 -10.61
C ILE A 178 2.95 -7.48 -11.89
N LEU A 179 4.17 -7.09 -12.23
CA LEU A 179 4.89 -7.59 -13.39
C LEU A 179 6.09 -8.42 -12.94
N ASP A 180 6.40 -9.47 -13.70
CA ASP A 180 7.63 -10.22 -13.53
C ASP A 180 8.84 -9.33 -13.87
N ASN A 181 9.91 -9.46 -13.07
CA ASN A 181 11.21 -8.82 -13.31
C ASN A 181 12.28 -9.91 -13.49
N PRO A 182 12.42 -10.48 -14.69
CA PRO A 182 13.33 -11.60 -14.93
C PRO A 182 14.81 -11.20 -14.83
N ASP A 183 15.13 -9.90 -14.92
CA ASP A 183 16.50 -9.41 -15.00
C ASP A 183 17.21 -9.25 -13.64
N GLN A 184 16.49 -9.40 -12.52
CA GLN A 184 17.06 -9.27 -11.17
C GLN A 184 16.60 -10.37 -10.22
N ASP A 185 17.52 -11.27 -9.85
CA ASP A 185 17.24 -12.40 -8.95
C ASP A 185 16.75 -11.98 -7.56
N ALA A 186 17.26 -10.86 -7.03
CA ALA A 186 16.88 -10.37 -5.70
C ALA A 186 15.48 -9.73 -5.66
N SER A 187 14.95 -9.29 -6.80
CA SER A 187 13.65 -8.62 -6.89
C SER A 187 12.92 -9.00 -8.16
N ARG A 188 12.16 -10.10 -8.11
CA ARG A 188 11.53 -10.68 -9.30
C ARG A 188 10.15 -10.10 -9.61
N ARG A 189 9.74 -9.03 -8.92
CA ARG A 189 8.44 -8.36 -9.11
C ARG A 189 8.63 -6.85 -9.19
N ILE A 190 8.01 -6.22 -10.20
CA ILE A 190 7.74 -4.79 -10.22
C ILE A 190 6.26 -4.60 -9.88
N VAL A 191 5.99 -3.80 -8.87
CA VAL A 191 4.65 -3.56 -8.34
C VAL A 191 4.27 -2.10 -8.56
N TYR A 192 3.06 -1.91 -9.06
CA TYR A 192 2.44 -0.62 -9.27
C TYR A 192 1.31 -0.46 -8.28
N GLY A 193 1.16 0.74 -7.74
CA GLY A 193 0.04 1.02 -6.87
C GLY A 193 -0.11 2.48 -6.53
N GLN A 194 -1.14 2.73 -5.74
CA GLN A 194 -1.56 4.06 -5.31
C GLN A 194 -1.86 4.05 -3.83
N PHE A 195 -1.71 5.20 -3.21
CA PHE A 195 -2.06 5.37 -1.80
C PHE A 195 -2.50 6.81 -1.49
N SER A 196 -3.32 6.95 -0.47
CA SER A 196 -3.75 8.23 0.10
C SER A 196 -4.23 8.00 1.53
N GLY A 197 -4.16 9.02 2.37
CA GLY A 197 -4.58 8.93 3.75
C GLY A 197 -3.78 9.85 4.66
N PHE A 198 -3.50 9.38 5.87
CA PHE A 198 -2.75 10.11 6.88
C PHE A 198 -1.55 9.31 7.34
N LEU A 199 -0.43 10.02 7.51
CA LEU A 199 0.75 9.53 8.22
C LEU A 199 0.85 10.25 9.56
N TYR A 200 1.30 9.54 10.59
CA TYR A 200 1.37 10.05 11.95
C TYR A 200 2.80 9.93 12.47
N ASN A 201 3.28 10.94 13.21
CA ASN A 201 4.55 10.85 13.93
C ASN A 201 4.33 10.31 15.36
N ALA A 202 5.42 10.16 16.12
CA ALA A 202 5.37 9.63 17.48
C ALA A 202 4.68 10.60 18.47
N GLU A 203 4.63 11.88 18.13
CA GLU A 203 3.99 12.94 18.90
C GLU A 203 2.46 13.01 18.67
N GLY A 204 1.95 12.31 17.66
CA GLY A 204 0.54 12.30 17.27
C GLY A 204 0.14 13.39 16.28
N ASP A 205 1.11 14.12 15.71
CA ASP A 205 0.87 15.03 14.59
C ASP A 205 0.47 14.22 13.35
N THR A 206 -0.23 14.89 12.43
CA THR A 206 -0.78 14.27 11.23
C THR A 206 -0.27 14.93 9.97
N MET A 207 0.05 14.10 8.97
CA MET A 207 0.41 14.50 7.63
C MET A 207 -0.60 13.89 6.66
N ALA A 208 -1.50 14.71 6.13
CA ALA A 208 -2.39 14.28 5.06
C ALA A 208 -1.59 14.08 3.76
N VAL A 209 -1.70 12.89 3.18
CA VAL A 209 -1.06 12.50 1.92
C VAL A 209 -2.11 12.17 0.87
N SER A 210 -1.90 12.68 -0.34
CA SER A 210 -2.80 12.48 -1.47
C SER A 210 -2.03 12.21 -2.75
N ASN A 211 -2.69 11.68 -3.78
CA ASN A 211 -2.09 11.35 -5.07
C ASN A 211 -0.82 10.49 -4.94
N GLY A 212 -0.78 9.62 -3.93
CA GLY A 212 0.33 8.73 -3.71
C GLY A 212 0.39 7.69 -4.82
N GLN A 213 1.58 7.52 -5.41
CA GLN A 213 1.82 6.58 -6.50
C GLN A 213 3.17 5.91 -6.30
N PHE A 214 3.26 4.63 -6.65
CA PHE A 214 4.52 3.91 -6.65
C PHE A 214 4.63 2.94 -7.82
N LYS A 215 5.86 2.81 -8.33
CA LYS A 215 6.37 1.73 -9.15
C LYS A 215 7.64 1.26 -8.47
N SER A 216 7.59 0.11 -7.81
CA SER A 216 8.68 -0.33 -6.95
C SER A 216 8.99 -1.81 -7.10
N ARG A 217 10.21 -2.20 -6.76
CA ARG A 217 10.56 -3.62 -6.69
C ARG A 217 10.01 -4.22 -5.42
N PHE A 218 9.62 -5.48 -5.49
CA PHE A 218 9.44 -6.32 -4.31
C PHE A 218 10.21 -7.62 -4.53
N ILE A 219 10.75 -8.16 -3.43
CA ILE A 219 11.31 -9.51 -3.44
C ILE A 219 10.18 -10.45 -3.83
N ARG A 220 10.46 -11.47 -4.64
CA ARG A 220 9.52 -12.58 -4.75
C ARG A 220 9.59 -13.27 -3.41
N PRO A 221 8.54 -13.17 -2.57
CA PRO A 221 8.53 -13.87 -1.29
C PRO A 221 8.77 -15.35 -1.54
#